data_AF-A0A9E6E041-F1
#
_entry.id   AF-A0A9E6E041-F1
#
_cell.length_a   1.000
_cell.length_b   1.000
_cell.length_c   1.000
_cell.angle_alpha   90.00
_cell.angle_beta   90.00
_cell.angle_gamma   90.00
#
_symmetry.space_group_name_H-M   'P 1'
#
loop_
_entity.id
_entity.type
_entity.pdbx_description
1 polymer ?
#
loop_
_entity_poly.entity_id
_entity_poly.type
_entity_poly.pdbx_seq_one_letter_code
_entity_poly.pdbx_strand_id
1 'polypeptide(L)'
;MLSPELIELSADNSFAEFKVTPNTHGPLTEEAIFTLLTLPDFDCLFPLEPNIQQAVIQNNRVCGQDDGQFEQFFQIAERRDGSTEVEISEDKMSAQMQLTAAWGGEEVTIQDILKSLKTNNVCMGLSKVKIQTLLKQVTQLQPGKTCRSVIATAKPSVNGINAKLERKVPLARERLLQPQEREDGTVDMRNLGAVIMVKPNDLLMVKHPATQGTKGYNIHGEVLEPLPGKDLKLTDGEGTGLDPANPNHLLAIVAGQPVETEASMKVDDVLNIRDVDVGYGNVDFKGSVLITGDVHEGMVVKSAGDITVMGFVDSSTLIAAGDVIVSKGIIGRQLKDNELSTKIKAKGQICAQFIQYSDLDAQGEILVTKQLLHSNTKTTQKLTVSDANGRRGDLVGGIVNAEKGLNAVVIGATAGTKTQVFCAMNQGDLKTNLKVF
;
A
#
# COMPACT_ATOMS: atom_id res chain seq x y z
N MET A 1 -67.61 -17.67 -14.53
CA MET A 1 -67.02 -16.45 -13.94
C MET A 1 -67.93 -16.03 -12.81
N LEU A 2 -67.36 -15.79 -11.63
CA LEU A 2 -68.11 -15.29 -10.48
C LEU A 2 -68.58 -13.87 -10.78
N SER A 3 -69.78 -13.51 -10.31
CA SER A 3 -70.30 -12.15 -10.48
C SER A 3 -69.49 -11.17 -9.62
N PRO A 4 -69.22 -9.94 -10.12
CA PRO A 4 -68.56 -8.89 -9.33
C PRO A 4 -69.29 -8.51 -8.04
N GLU A 5 -70.58 -8.83 -7.94
CA GLU A 5 -71.44 -8.57 -6.78
C GLU A 5 -71.13 -9.46 -5.57
N LEU A 6 -70.28 -10.48 -5.74
CA LEU A 6 -69.89 -11.42 -4.67
C LEU A 6 -68.73 -10.90 -3.82
N ILE A 7 -68.18 -9.73 -4.14
CA ILE A 7 -67.11 -9.10 -3.36
C ILE A 7 -67.55 -7.69 -2.98
N GLU A 8 -67.52 -7.39 -1.68
CA GLU A 8 -67.85 -6.08 -1.14
C GLU A 8 -66.71 -5.60 -0.22
N LEU A 9 -66.50 -4.28 -0.17
CA LEU A 9 -65.62 -3.68 0.83
C LEU A 9 -66.37 -3.59 2.16
N SER A 10 -65.64 -3.76 3.26
CA SER A 10 -66.17 -3.53 4.60
C SER A 10 -66.66 -2.08 4.76
N ALA A 11 -67.54 -1.81 5.74
CA ALA A 11 -68.12 -0.48 5.96
C ALA A 11 -67.07 0.63 6.22
N ASP A 12 -65.89 0.23 6.68
CA ASP A 12 -64.69 1.02 6.97
C ASP A 12 -63.63 0.94 5.85
N ASN A 13 -63.94 0.29 4.72
CA ASN A 13 -63.07 0.05 3.57
C ASN A 13 -61.73 -0.64 3.90
N SER A 14 -61.61 -1.28 5.07
CA SER A 14 -60.35 -1.84 5.58
C SER A 14 -60.05 -3.23 5.01
N PHE A 15 -61.06 -4.00 4.65
CA PHE A 15 -60.92 -5.32 4.03
C PHE A 15 -61.99 -5.62 2.98
N ALA A 16 -61.70 -6.55 2.08
CA ALA A 16 -62.65 -7.10 1.11
C ALA A 16 -63.26 -8.39 1.65
N GLU A 17 -64.59 -8.40 1.68
CA GLU A 17 -65.41 -9.53 2.09
C GLU A 17 -66.00 -10.21 0.86
N PHE A 18 -65.76 -11.52 0.76
CA PHE A 18 -66.31 -12.38 -0.26
C PHE A 18 -67.59 -13.04 0.26
N LYS A 19 -68.71 -12.70 -0.37
CA LYS A 19 -70.05 -13.22 -0.09
C LYS A 19 -70.37 -14.30 -1.08
N VAL A 20 -70.62 -15.51 -0.60
CA VAL A 20 -70.92 -16.63 -1.50
C VAL A 20 -71.96 -17.58 -0.93
N THR A 21 -72.89 -18.00 -1.78
CA THR A 21 -73.84 -19.08 -1.51
C THR A 21 -73.35 -20.36 -2.21
N PRO A 22 -72.93 -21.40 -1.47
CA PRO A 22 -72.30 -22.60 -2.04
C PRO A 22 -73.12 -23.32 -3.12
N ASN A 23 -74.44 -23.45 -2.94
CA ASN A 23 -75.31 -24.15 -3.90
C ASN A 23 -75.56 -23.36 -5.19
N THR A 24 -75.33 -22.04 -5.19
CA THR A 24 -75.59 -21.16 -6.35
C THR A 24 -74.31 -20.82 -7.10
N HIS A 25 -73.16 -20.84 -6.41
CA HIS A 25 -71.89 -20.35 -6.95
C HIS A 25 -70.73 -21.36 -6.89
N GLY A 26 -70.96 -22.56 -6.36
CA GLY A 26 -69.99 -23.65 -6.35
C GLY A 26 -69.98 -24.48 -7.65
N PRO A 27 -68.89 -25.21 -7.95
CA PRO A 27 -67.64 -25.27 -7.21
C PRO A 27 -66.72 -24.06 -7.49
N LEU A 28 -66.06 -23.58 -6.45
CA LEU A 28 -65.08 -22.48 -6.52
C LEU A 28 -63.66 -23.00 -6.77
N THR A 29 -62.85 -22.20 -7.46
CA THR A 29 -61.40 -22.36 -7.59
C THR A 29 -60.68 -21.12 -7.06
N GLU A 30 -59.44 -21.28 -6.58
CA GLU A 30 -58.62 -20.15 -6.11
C GLU A 30 -58.43 -19.09 -7.21
N GLU A 31 -58.21 -19.53 -8.45
CA GLU A 31 -58.10 -18.65 -9.63
C GLU A 31 -59.33 -17.76 -9.83
N ALA A 32 -60.53 -18.27 -9.53
CA ALA A 32 -61.76 -17.50 -9.66
C ALA A 32 -61.84 -16.36 -8.63
N ILE A 33 -61.32 -16.57 -7.41
CA ILE A 33 -61.27 -15.56 -6.35
C ILE A 33 -60.16 -14.53 -6.64
N PHE A 34 -59.00 -14.96 -7.12
CA PHE A 34 -57.95 -14.03 -7.57
C PHE A 34 -58.41 -13.14 -8.74
N THR A 35 -59.27 -13.66 -9.63
CA THR A 35 -59.86 -12.88 -10.72
C THR A 35 -60.87 -11.82 -10.22
N LEU A 36 -61.47 -12.01 -9.05
CA LEU A 36 -62.30 -10.97 -8.41
C LEU A 36 -61.43 -9.88 -7.76
N LEU A 37 -60.26 -10.25 -7.24
CA LEU A 37 -59.30 -9.32 -6.68
C LEU A 37 -58.56 -8.48 -7.74
N THR A 38 -58.68 -8.81 -9.02
CA THR A 38 -58.15 -7.97 -10.13
C THR A 38 -59.16 -6.94 -10.65
N LEU A 39 -60.34 -6.83 -10.04
CA LEU A 39 -61.32 -5.80 -10.35
C LEU A 39 -60.82 -4.40 -9.92
N PRO A 40 -61.24 -3.30 -10.59
CA PRO A 40 -60.70 -1.95 -10.36
C PRO A 40 -60.82 -1.42 -8.93
N ASP A 41 -61.79 -1.95 -8.17
CA ASP A 41 -62.04 -1.51 -6.79
C ASP A 41 -61.21 -2.31 -5.75
N PHE A 42 -60.54 -3.39 -6.17
CA PHE A 42 -59.85 -4.35 -5.30
C PHE A 42 -58.39 -4.62 -5.70
N ASP A 43 -57.91 -4.09 -6.83
CA ASP A 43 -56.58 -4.31 -7.40
C ASP A 43 -55.41 -3.83 -6.52
N CYS A 44 -55.71 -2.95 -5.57
CA CYS A 44 -54.76 -2.37 -4.63
C CYS A 44 -54.73 -3.08 -3.26
N LEU A 45 -55.55 -4.12 -3.02
CA LEU A 45 -55.64 -4.80 -1.72
C LEU A 45 -54.67 -5.97 -1.62
N PHE A 46 -54.17 -6.22 -0.41
CA PHE A 46 -53.29 -7.35 -0.14
C PHE A 46 -54.11 -8.65 -0.05
N PRO A 47 -53.87 -9.64 -0.94
CA PRO A 47 -54.62 -10.90 -0.92
C PRO A 47 -54.23 -11.76 0.28
N LEU A 48 -55.22 -12.20 1.04
CA LEU A 48 -55.04 -13.13 2.16
C LEU A 48 -55.16 -14.56 1.65
N GLU A 49 -54.09 -15.07 1.02
CA GLU A 49 -54.00 -16.45 0.50
C GLU A 49 -54.56 -17.53 1.45
N PRO A 50 -54.22 -17.58 2.75
CA PRO A 50 -54.77 -18.59 3.65
C PRO A 50 -56.30 -18.49 3.82
N ASN A 51 -56.86 -17.29 3.78
CA ASN A 51 -58.30 -17.09 3.89
C ASN A 51 -59.02 -17.44 2.58
N ILE A 52 -58.37 -17.18 1.43
CA ILE A 52 -58.86 -17.58 0.10
C ILE A 52 -58.93 -19.10 -0.01
N GLN A 53 -57.89 -19.80 0.44
CA GLN A 53 -57.86 -21.27 0.49
C GLN A 53 -58.96 -21.83 1.39
N GLN A 54 -59.15 -21.23 2.57
CA GLN A 54 -60.23 -21.62 3.48
C GLN A 54 -61.62 -21.42 2.85
N ALA A 55 -61.85 -20.32 2.13
CA ALA A 55 -63.10 -20.04 1.45
C ALA A 55 -63.42 -21.11 0.38
N VAL A 56 -62.43 -21.50 -0.43
CA VAL A 56 -62.59 -22.54 -1.46
C VAL A 56 -62.91 -23.90 -0.83
N ILE A 57 -62.17 -24.29 0.21
CA ILE A 57 -62.36 -25.58 0.90
C ILE A 57 -63.73 -25.66 1.57
N GLN A 58 -64.13 -24.60 2.28
CA GLN A 58 -65.40 -24.58 2.99
C GLN A 58 -66.59 -24.56 2.02
N ASN A 59 -66.56 -23.72 1.00
CA ASN A 59 -67.65 -23.64 0.01
C ASN A 59 -67.83 -24.98 -0.73
N ASN A 60 -66.75 -25.57 -1.24
CA ASN A 60 -66.83 -26.82 -2.00
C ASN A 60 -67.27 -28.02 -1.14
N ARG A 61 -67.08 -27.96 0.19
CA ARG A 61 -67.50 -29.03 1.12
C ARG A 61 -69.02 -29.06 1.35
N VAL A 62 -69.67 -27.91 1.39
CA VAL A 62 -71.13 -27.79 1.62
C VAL A 62 -71.94 -27.62 0.33
N CYS A 63 -71.28 -27.53 -0.82
CA CYS A 63 -71.92 -27.53 -2.14
C CYS A 63 -72.68 -28.85 -2.38
N GLY A 64 -74.00 -28.76 -2.61
CA GLY A 64 -74.90 -29.89 -2.81
C GLY A 64 -75.54 -30.46 -1.53
N GLN A 65 -75.35 -29.80 -0.38
CA GLN A 65 -75.98 -30.13 0.91
C GLN A 65 -77.03 -29.08 1.30
N ASP A 66 -77.93 -29.42 2.23
CA ASP A 66 -78.97 -28.48 2.72
C ASP A 66 -78.36 -27.20 3.33
N ASP A 67 -77.19 -27.33 3.98
CA ASP A 67 -76.43 -26.20 4.55
C ASP A 67 -75.80 -25.28 3.49
N GLY A 68 -75.75 -25.70 2.22
CA GLY A 68 -75.25 -24.88 1.11
C GLY A 68 -76.23 -23.79 0.64
N GLN A 69 -77.41 -23.69 1.26
CA GLN A 69 -78.40 -22.64 1.00
C GLN A 69 -78.12 -21.33 1.75
N PHE A 70 -77.19 -21.32 2.70
CA PHE A 70 -76.85 -20.14 3.50
C PHE A 70 -75.66 -19.37 2.91
N GLU A 71 -75.69 -18.04 3.07
CA GLU A 71 -74.59 -17.15 2.69
C GLU A 71 -73.40 -17.31 3.63
N GLN A 72 -72.20 -17.38 3.04
CA GLN A 72 -70.92 -17.42 3.77
C GLN A 72 -70.10 -16.17 3.46
N PHE A 73 -69.42 -15.66 4.47
CA PHE A 73 -68.62 -14.44 4.42
C PHE A 73 -67.16 -14.79 4.70
N PHE A 74 -66.25 -14.39 3.81
CA PHE A 74 -64.80 -14.62 3.96
C PHE A 74 -64.03 -13.33 3.74
N GLN A 75 -63.12 -12.99 4.65
CA GLN A 75 -62.20 -11.88 4.46
C GLN A 75 -61.05 -12.31 3.54
N ILE A 76 -61.06 -11.88 2.27
CA ILE A 76 -60.14 -12.38 1.23
C ILE A 76 -59.00 -11.41 0.91
N ALA A 77 -59.12 -10.13 1.26
CA ALA A 77 -58.03 -9.16 1.11
C ALA A 77 -58.12 -8.04 2.15
N GLU A 78 -57.00 -7.40 2.48
CA GLU A 78 -56.93 -6.30 3.45
C GLU A 78 -56.13 -5.11 2.91
N ARG A 79 -56.42 -3.91 3.43
CA ARG A 79 -55.56 -2.75 3.22
C ARG A 79 -54.34 -2.82 4.12
N ARG A 80 -53.16 -2.53 3.57
CA ARG A 80 -51.92 -2.38 4.35
C ARG A 80 -51.29 -1.03 4.06
N ASP A 81 -50.88 -0.36 5.12
CA ASP A 81 -50.16 0.90 5.01
C ASP A 81 -48.75 0.69 4.45
N GLY A 82 -48.19 1.75 3.85
CA GLY A 82 -46.81 1.74 3.41
C GLY A 82 -45.85 1.65 4.60
N SER A 83 -44.83 0.81 4.49
CA SER A 83 -43.83 0.64 5.54
C SER A 83 -42.49 1.31 5.20
N THR A 84 -41.78 1.76 6.23
CA THR A 84 -40.43 2.32 6.10
C THR A 84 -39.46 1.53 6.95
N GLU A 85 -38.39 1.02 6.34
CA GLU A 85 -37.31 0.33 7.02
C GLU A 85 -35.99 1.06 6.75
N VAL A 86 -35.15 1.17 7.77
CA VAL A 86 -33.81 1.77 7.66
C VAL A 86 -32.80 0.70 8.02
N GLU A 87 -31.90 0.43 7.09
CA GLU A 87 -30.78 -0.48 7.25
C GLU A 87 -29.50 0.34 7.37
N ILE A 88 -28.77 0.13 8.46
CA ILE A 88 -27.49 0.81 8.72
C ILE A 88 -26.37 -0.16 8.38
N SER A 89 -25.38 0.30 7.63
CA SER A 89 -24.20 -0.51 7.35
C SER A 89 -23.39 -0.79 8.63
N GLU A 90 -22.77 -1.96 8.73
CA GLU A 90 -22.01 -2.38 9.93
C GLU A 90 -20.89 -1.37 10.31
N ASP A 91 -20.31 -0.71 9.31
CA ASP A 91 -19.30 0.32 9.46
C ASP A 91 -19.85 1.68 9.94
N LYS A 92 -21.18 1.81 10.08
CA LYS A 92 -21.90 3.04 10.43
C LYS A 92 -21.59 4.21 9.48
N MET A 93 -21.16 3.91 8.26
CA MET A 93 -20.79 4.92 7.26
C MET A 93 -21.94 5.28 6.31
N SER A 94 -22.97 4.45 6.24
CA SER A 94 -24.11 4.69 5.37
C SER A 94 -25.43 4.20 5.98
N ALA A 95 -26.51 4.90 5.66
CA ALA A 95 -27.86 4.45 5.96
C ALA A 95 -28.64 4.29 4.66
N GLN A 96 -29.15 3.09 4.45
CA GLN A 96 -30.05 2.75 3.36
C GLN A 96 -31.49 2.75 3.88
N MET A 97 -32.38 3.37 3.12
CA MET A 97 -33.81 3.35 3.43
C MET A 97 -34.54 2.54 2.38
N GLN A 98 -35.36 1.61 2.87
CA GLN A 98 -36.30 0.82 2.10
C GLN A 98 -37.71 1.33 2.37
N LEU A 99 -38.43 1.69 1.32
CA LEU A 99 -39.84 2.07 1.40
C LEU A 99 -40.68 1.05 0.63
N THR A 100 -41.78 0.61 1.24
CA THR A 100 -42.76 -0.31 0.66
C THR A 100 -44.02 0.46 0.30
N ALA A 101 -44.49 0.34 -0.94
CA ALA A 101 -45.74 0.96 -1.38
C ALA A 101 -46.94 0.36 -0.63
N ALA A 102 -47.90 1.22 -0.27
CA ALA A 102 -49.11 0.82 0.43
C ALA A 102 -50.01 -0.08 -0.45
N TRP A 103 -50.71 -1.01 0.19
CA TRP A 103 -51.80 -1.78 -0.40
C TRP A 103 -53.12 -1.10 -0.07
N GLY A 104 -53.41 0.01 -0.76
CA GLY A 104 -54.66 0.78 -0.60
C GLY A 104 -54.83 1.49 0.76
N GLY A 105 -53.87 1.35 1.68
CA GLY A 105 -53.78 2.07 2.96
C GLY A 105 -53.12 3.45 2.84
N GLU A 106 -52.59 3.97 3.95
CA GLU A 106 -51.92 5.28 3.95
C GLU A 106 -50.55 5.23 3.24
N GLU A 107 -50.29 6.25 2.42
CA GLU A 107 -48.99 6.43 1.77
C GLU A 107 -47.92 6.87 2.77
N VAL A 108 -46.67 6.46 2.53
CA VAL A 108 -45.53 6.87 3.35
C VAL A 108 -45.33 8.38 3.29
N THR A 109 -45.44 9.05 4.43
CA THR A 109 -45.20 10.50 4.51
C THR A 109 -43.74 10.84 4.87
N ILE A 110 -43.35 12.09 4.61
CA ILE A 110 -42.05 12.63 5.08
C ILE A 110 -41.94 12.52 6.62
N GLN A 111 -43.06 12.64 7.35
CA GLN A 111 -43.04 12.56 8.80
C GLN A 111 -42.65 11.15 9.28
N ASP A 112 -43.09 10.11 8.58
CA ASP A 112 -42.79 8.72 8.93
C ASP A 112 -41.33 8.37 8.63
N ILE A 113 -40.80 8.89 7.52
CA ILE A 113 -39.36 8.85 7.22
C ILE A 113 -38.54 9.53 8.32
N LEU A 114 -38.94 10.73 8.75
CA LEU A 114 -38.22 11.45 9.81
C LEU A 114 -38.33 10.75 11.17
N LYS A 115 -39.48 10.14 11.50
CA LYS A 115 -39.63 9.30 12.71
C LYS A 115 -38.69 8.10 12.63
N SER A 116 -38.69 7.38 11.50
CA SER A 116 -37.83 6.21 11.28
C SER A 116 -36.35 6.55 11.37
N LEU A 117 -35.92 7.70 10.82
CA LEU A 117 -34.55 8.19 10.94
C LEU A 117 -34.15 8.55 12.38
N LYS A 118 -35.07 9.15 13.13
CA LYS A 118 -34.85 9.45 14.55
C LYS A 118 -34.74 8.18 15.39
N THR A 119 -35.62 7.21 15.17
CA THR A 119 -35.58 5.91 15.88
C THR A 119 -34.26 5.18 15.64
N ASN A 120 -33.69 5.30 14.43
CA ASN A 120 -32.41 4.70 14.05
C ASN A 120 -31.19 5.60 14.32
N ASN A 121 -31.35 6.74 15.01
CA ASN A 121 -30.28 7.69 15.36
C ASN A 121 -29.44 8.19 14.17
N VAL A 122 -30.04 8.38 12.99
CA VAL A 122 -29.34 8.93 11.81
C VAL A 122 -29.42 10.46 11.85
N CYS A 123 -28.35 11.10 12.31
CA CYS A 123 -28.31 12.54 12.57
C CYS A 123 -27.54 13.33 11.50
N MET A 124 -26.55 12.71 10.86
CA MET A 124 -25.59 13.38 9.98
C MET A 124 -25.53 12.73 8.59
N GLY A 125 -25.22 13.52 7.57
CA GLY A 125 -25.02 13.04 6.20
C GLY A 125 -26.29 12.82 5.38
N LEU A 126 -27.46 13.30 5.85
CA LEU A 126 -28.75 13.16 5.17
C LEU A 126 -28.81 13.94 3.85
N SER A 127 -29.18 13.24 2.77
CA SER A 127 -29.38 13.85 1.46
C SER A 127 -30.88 14.11 1.19
N LYS A 128 -31.28 15.38 1.32
CA LYS A 128 -32.67 15.83 1.05
C LYS A 128 -33.14 15.45 -0.36
N VAL A 129 -32.26 15.56 -1.36
CA VAL A 129 -32.57 15.24 -2.76
C VAL A 129 -32.89 13.76 -2.94
N LYS A 130 -32.11 12.87 -2.31
CA LYS A 130 -32.33 11.42 -2.41
C LYS A 130 -33.62 10.99 -1.71
N ILE A 131 -33.93 11.57 -0.55
CA ILE A 131 -35.19 11.31 0.17
C ILE A 131 -36.40 11.74 -0.67
N GLN A 132 -36.36 12.93 -1.27
CA GLN A 132 -37.44 13.40 -2.14
C GLN A 132 -37.60 12.53 -3.40
N THR A 133 -36.49 12.05 -3.96
CA THR A 133 -36.51 11.15 -5.11
C THR A 133 -37.13 9.80 -4.74
N LEU A 134 -36.77 9.27 -3.58
CA LEU A 134 -37.30 7.99 -3.07
C LEU A 134 -38.81 8.07 -2.84
N LEU A 135 -39.32 9.14 -2.24
CA LEU A 135 -40.77 9.36 -2.06
C LEU A 135 -41.54 9.42 -3.38
N LYS A 136 -41.00 10.11 -4.39
CA LYS A 136 -41.61 10.15 -5.74
C LYS A 136 -41.59 8.79 -6.43
N GLN A 137 -40.60 7.95 -6.12
CA GLN A 137 -40.54 6.60 -6.68
C GLN A 137 -41.56 5.68 -6.02
N VAL A 138 -41.73 5.74 -4.70
CA VAL A 138 -42.72 4.90 -3.99
C VAL A 138 -44.14 5.12 -4.49
N THR A 139 -44.52 6.38 -4.69
CA THR A 139 -45.86 6.76 -5.19
C THR A 139 -46.14 6.29 -6.62
N GLN A 140 -45.10 5.92 -7.38
CA GLN A 140 -45.22 5.39 -8.74
C GLN A 140 -45.10 3.85 -8.80
N LEU A 141 -44.83 3.20 -7.67
CA LEU A 141 -44.69 1.74 -7.62
C LEU A 141 -46.04 1.05 -7.50
N GLN A 142 -46.11 -0.18 -8.01
CA GLN A 142 -47.24 -1.06 -7.77
C GLN A 142 -47.33 -1.39 -6.27
N PRO A 143 -48.55 -1.59 -5.75
CA PRO A 143 -48.79 -2.03 -4.37
C PRO A 143 -47.86 -3.18 -3.96
N GLY A 144 -47.21 -3.04 -2.79
CA GLY A 144 -46.29 -4.04 -2.25
C GLY A 144 -44.88 -4.10 -2.84
N LYS A 145 -44.57 -3.34 -3.90
CA LYS A 145 -43.18 -3.23 -4.36
C LYS A 145 -42.36 -2.32 -3.44
N THR A 146 -41.08 -2.68 -3.30
CA THR A 146 -40.14 -1.95 -2.47
C THR A 146 -39.13 -1.18 -3.32
N CYS A 147 -38.69 -0.03 -2.83
CA CYS A 147 -37.53 0.67 -3.39
C CYS A 147 -36.54 1.00 -2.29
N ARG A 148 -35.26 1.02 -2.67
CA ARG A 148 -34.14 1.19 -1.74
C ARG A 148 -33.22 2.28 -2.23
N SER A 149 -32.76 3.17 -1.33
CA SER A 149 -31.75 4.16 -1.66
C SER A 149 -30.91 4.55 -0.44
N VAL A 150 -29.66 4.91 -0.68
CA VAL A 150 -28.74 5.39 0.37
C VAL A 150 -29.05 6.85 0.66
N ILE A 151 -29.70 7.10 1.79
CA ILE A 151 -30.21 8.41 2.19
C ILE A 151 -29.24 9.19 3.07
N ALA A 152 -28.31 8.51 3.74
CA ALA A 152 -27.27 9.15 4.55
C ALA A 152 -25.89 8.58 4.24
N THR A 153 -24.89 9.47 4.13
CA THR A 153 -23.48 9.09 3.95
C THR A 153 -22.61 9.86 4.92
N ALA A 154 -21.82 9.12 5.71
CA ALA A 154 -20.79 9.63 6.60
C ALA A 154 -19.63 10.26 5.82
N LYS A 155 -18.84 11.08 6.51
CA LYS A 155 -17.57 11.59 5.98
C LYS A 155 -16.43 10.81 6.64
N PRO A 156 -15.66 9.99 5.91
CA PRO A 156 -14.54 9.26 6.50
C PRO A 156 -13.47 10.20 7.03
N SER A 157 -12.78 9.80 8.10
CA SER A 157 -11.56 10.47 8.53
C SER A 157 -10.43 10.17 7.54
N VAL A 158 -9.52 11.13 7.38
CA VAL A 158 -8.33 10.95 6.55
C VAL A 158 -7.13 11.01 7.46
N ASN A 159 -6.37 9.93 7.51
CA ASN A 159 -5.16 9.86 8.32
C ASN A 159 -4.11 10.87 7.87
N GLY A 160 -3.31 11.31 8.84
CA GLY A 160 -2.14 12.12 8.59
C GLY A 160 -1.06 11.37 7.81
N ILE A 161 -0.34 12.11 6.98
CA ILE A 161 0.84 11.62 6.26
C ILE A 161 2.06 11.79 7.19
N ASN A 162 2.88 10.74 7.29
CA ASN A 162 4.13 10.77 8.06
C ASN A 162 5.12 11.79 7.49
N ALA A 163 5.98 12.32 8.36
CA ALA A 163 7.08 13.17 7.91
C ALA A 163 8.04 12.37 7.02
N LYS A 164 8.52 13.00 5.95
CA LYS A 164 9.45 12.38 4.99
C LYS A 164 10.67 13.27 4.83
N LEU A 165 11.86 12.68 4.94
CA LEU A 165 13.10 13.34 4.55
C LEU A 165 13.36 13.05 3.07
N GLU A 166 13.53 14.12 2.29
CA GLU A 166 13.83 14.05 0.87
C GLU A 166 15.23 14.61 0.63
N ARG A 167 16.13 13.76 0.14
CA ARG A 167 17.49 14.15 -0.22
C ARG A 167 17.50 14.93 -1.53
N LYS A 168 18.25 16.03 -1.58
CA LYS A 168 18.39 16.89 -2.78
C LYS A 168 19.75 16.76 -3.46
N VAL A 169 20.73 16.15 -2.80
CA VAL A 169 22.04 15.85 -3.38
C VAL A 169 22.20 14.35 -3.68
N PRO A 170 22.85 13.99 -4.80
CA PRO A 170 23.24 12.61 -5.05
C PRO A 170 24.42 12.22 -4.15
N LEU A 171 24.57 10.93 -3.86
CA LEU A 171 25.73 10.41 -3.13
C LEU A 171 26.81 9.92 -4.11
N ALA A 172 28.08 9.95 -3.66
CA ALA A 172 29.19 9.39 -4.43
C ALA A 172 28.94 7.91 -4.83
N ARG A 173 28.37 7.11 -3.93
CA ARG A 173 28.03 5.69 -4.14
C ARG A 173 27.03 5.42 -5.26
N GLU A 174 26.15 6.39 -5.57
CA GLU A 174 25.09 6.20 -6.56
C GLU A 174 25.54 6.58 -7.98
N ARG A 175 26.56 7.43 -8.07
CA ARG A 175 27.08 7.98 -9.34
C ARG A 175 28.29 7.23 -9.85
N LEU A 176 29.18 6.82 -8.95
CA LEU A 176 30.28 5.92 -9.28
C LEU A 176 29.64 4.59 -9.67
N LEU A 177 29.79 4.19 -10.95
CA LEU A 177 29.21 3.01 -11.64
C LEU A 177 27.97 3.25 -12.52
N GLN A 178 27.42 4.47 -12.61
CA GLN A 178 26.47 4.79 -13.69
C GLN A 178 27.22 5.32 -14.90
N PRO A 179 27.11 4.65 -16.06
CA PRO A 179 27.71 5.18 -17.26
C PRO A 179 27.00 6.48 -17.67
N GLN A 180 27.74 7.56 -17.91
CA GLN A 180 27.11 8.79 -18.39
C GLN A 180 26.71 8.60 -19.86
N GLU A 181 25.41 8.77 -20.12
CA GLU A 181 24.90 8.90 -21.49
C GLU A 181 25.45 10.22 -22.07
N ARG A 182 26.18 10.12 -23.17
CA ARG A 182 26.51 11.30 -24.00
C ARG A 182 25.24 11.79 -24.69
N GLU A 183 25.24 13.04 -25.16
CA GLU A 183 24.13 13.63 -25.92
C GLU A 183 23.74 12.78 -27.16
N ASP A 184 24.69 12.00 -27.69
CA ASP A 184 24.48 11.07 -28.81
C ASP A 184 23.96 9.67 -28.39
N GLY A 185 23.56 9.46 -27.12
CA GLY A 185 23.09 8.17 -26.60
C GLY A 185 24.19 7.11 -26.43
N THR A 186 25.45 7.45 -26.72
CA THR A 186 26.60 6.58 -26.48
C THR A 186 27.09 6.72 -25.04
N VAL A 187 27.33 5.58 -24.41
CA VAL A 187 27.72 5.50 -23.01
C VAL A 187 29.23 5.67 -22.88
N ASP A 188 29.69 6.73 -22.21
CA ASP A 188 31.12 6.91 -21.92
C ASP A 188 31.55 6.09 -20.70
N MET A 189 32.01 4.87 -20.96
CA MET A 189 32.53 3.95 -19.94
C MET A 189 33.81 4.46 -19.24
N ARG A 190 34.41 5.58 -19.69
CA ARG A 190 35.65 6.14 -19.13
C ARG A 190 35.42 7.32 -18.20
N ASN A 191 34.22 7.91 -18.18
CA ASN A 191 33.91 9.08 -17.39
C ASN A 191 32.90 8.72 -16.30
N LEU A 192 33.40 8.28 -15.14
CA LEU A 192 32.60 7.76 -14.02
C LEU A 192 32.03 8.87 -13.11
N GLY A 193 32.08 10.12 -13.58
CA GLY A 193 31.59 11.30 -12.87
C GLY A 193 32.61 11.86 -11.86
N ALA A 194 32.60 13.18 -11.69
CA ALA A 194 33.33 13.84 -10.60
C ALA A 194 32.70 13.46 -9.25
N VAL A 195 33.52 13.36 -8.20
CA VAL A 195 33.01 13.27 -6.81
C VAL A 195 32.07 14.43 -6.56
N ILE A 196 30.88 14.12 -6.04
CA ILE A 196 29.88 15.13 -5.71
C ILE A 196 30.39 15.87 -4.49
N MET A 197 30.85 17.10 -4.71
CA MET A 197 31.21 18.03 -3.66
C MET A 197 30.10 19.06 -3.52
N VAL A 198 29.76 19.38 -2.27
CA VAL A 198 28.83 20.45 -1.94
C VAL A 198 29.60 21.68 -1.50
N LYS A 199 29.03 22.85 -1.76
CA LYS A 199 29.53 24.14 -1.29
C LYS A 199 28.75 24.57 -0.04
N PRO A 200 29.31 25.46 0.78
CA PRO A 200 28.54 26.11 1.84
C PRO A 200 27.25 26.71 1.29
N ASN A 201 26.16 26.54 2.03
CA ASN A 201 24.78 26.89 1.72
C ASN A 201 24.07 26.04 0.65
N ASP A 202 24.68 24.97 0.14
CA ASP A 202 23.95 24.03 -0.71
C ASP A 202 22.88 23.26 0.09
N LEU A 203 21.71 23.07 -0.51
CA LEU A 203 20.59 22.34 0.08
C LEU A 203 20.81 20.83 -0.01
N LEU A 204 21.00 20.18 1.13
CA LEU A 204 21.28 18.75 1.21
C LEU A 204 20.00 17.92 1.33
N MET A 205 19.09 18.34 2.21
CA MET A 205 17.89 17.57 2.54
C MET A 205 16.72 18.48 2.91
N VAL A 206 15.50 18.04 2.56
CA VAL A 206 14.24 18.74 2.86
C VAL A 206 13.34 17.81 3.66
N LYS A 207 12.87 18.27 4.83
CA LYS A 207 11.84 17.63 5.62
C LYS A 207 10.46 18.07 5.13
N HIS A 208 9.66 17.11 4.69
CA HIS A 208 8.22 17.28 4.53
C HIS A 208 7.56 16.98 5.88
N PRO A 209 6.92 17.97 6.54
CA PRO A 209 6.37 17.79 7.89
C PRO A 209 5.17 16.83 7.90
N ALA A 210 4.96 16.16 9.03
CA ALA A 210 3.79 15.31 9.22
C ALA A 210 2.49 16.14 9.25
N THR A 211 1.40 15.57 8.77
CA THR A 211 0.07 16.18 8.83
C THR A 211 -0.79 15.53 9.90
N GLN A 212 -1.71 16.29 10.48
CA GLN A 212 -2.61 15.80 11.56
C GLN A 212 -3.81 14.98 11.02
N GLY A 213 -3.98 14.89 9.70
CA GLY A 213 -5.16 14.30 9.09
C GLY A 213 -6.39 15.21 9.20
N THR A 214 -7.52 14.79 8.65
CA THR A 214 -8.80 15.52 8.73
C THR A 214 -9.86 14.69 9.44
N LYS A 215 -10.57 15.31 10.38
CA LYS A 215 -11.66 14.69 11.12
C LYS A 215 -12.81 14.26 10.20
N GLY A 216 -13.29 13.05 10.41
CA GLY A 216 -14.50 12.52 9.82
C GLY A 216 -15.68 12.58 10.79
N TYR A 217 -16.85 12.17 10.34
CA TYR A 217 -18.02 11.94 11.18
C TYR A 217 -18.82 10.75 10.63
N ASN A 218 -19.34 9.91 11.51
CA ASN A 218 -20.25 8.83 11.13
C ASN A 218 -21.70 9.32 10.97
N ILE A 219 -22.61 8.45 10.54
CA ILE A 219 -24.03 8.80 10.35
C ILE A 219 -24.76 9.16 11.65
N HIS A 220 -24.24 8.73 12.81
CA HIS A 220 -24.76 9.08 14.14
C HIS A 220 -24.26 10.43 14.65
N GLY A 221 -23.27 11.04 13.97
CA GLY A 221 -22.65 12.30 14.37
C GLY A 221 -21.48 12.15 15.34
N GLU A 222 -20.99 10.93 15.56
CA GLU A 222 -19.75 10.69 16.29
C GLU A 222 -18.56 11.10 15.41
N VAL A 223 -17.63 11.86 16.00
CA VAL A 223 -16.43 12.33 15.31
C VAL A 223 -15.43 11.19 15.18
N LEU A 224 -15.00 10.92 13.96
CA LEU A 224 -13.91 9.98 13.67
C LEU A 224 -12.58 10.74 13.75
N GLU A 225 -11.84 10.53 14.83
CA GLU A 225 -10.51 11.13 15.00
C GLU A 225 -9.51 10.48 14.02
N PRO A 226 -8.75 11.28 13.25
CA PRO A 226 -7.72 10.75 12.37
C PRO A 226 -6.49 10.32 13.18
N LEU A 227 -5.73 9.35 12.65
CA LEU A 227 -4.41 9.07 13.19
C LEU A 227 -3.43 10.15 12.69
N PRO A 228 -2.76 10.90 13.59
CA PRO A 228 -1.76 11.88 13.16
C PRO A 228 -0.54 11.17 12.55
N GLY A 229 0.05 11.78 11.54
CA GLY A 229 1.29 11.29 10.95
C GLY A 229 2.42 11.31 11.99
N LYS A 230 3.31 10.32 11.93
CA LYS A 230 4.52 10.29 12.76
C LYS A 230 5.48 11.38 12.29
N ASP A 231 5.88 12.27 13.19
CA ASP A 231 6.90 13.27 12.88
C ASP A 231 8.31 12.69 12.98
N LEU A 232 9.22 13.24 12.20
CA LEU A 232 10.63 12.86 12.15
C LEU A 232 11.46 14.12 12.37
N LYS A 233 12.29 14.13 13.41
CA LYS A 233 13.13 15.30 13.71
C LYS A 233 14.33 15.33 12.77
N LEU A 234 14.47 16.40 12.01
CA LEU A 234 15.67 16.70 11.24
C LEU A 234 16.72 17.25 12.21
N THR A 235 17.87 16.60 12.33
CA THR A 235 19.00 17.06 13.14
C THR A 235 20.13 17.50 12.24
N ASP A 236 20.91 18.48 12.67
CA ASP A 236 22.17 18.86 12.05
C ASP A 236 23.27 17.84 12.36
N GLY A 237 24.00 17.42 11.33
CA GLY A 237 25.22 16.61 11.43
C GLY A 237 26.48 17.47 11.29
N GLU A 238 27.65 16.86 11.47
CA GLU A 238 28.94 17.52 11.28
C GLU A 238 29.05 18.15 9.88
N GLY A 239 29.47 19.41 9.79
CA GLY A 239 29.56 20.15 8.53
C GLY A 239 28.22 20.60 7.92
N THR A 240 27.10 20.39 8.61
CA THR A 240 25.75 20.80 8.16
C THR A 240 25.03 21.62 9.21
N GLY A 241 24.01 22.37 8.80
CA GLY A 241 23.20 23.20 9.68
C GLY A 241 21.78 23.34 9.16
N LEU A 242 20.83 23.50 10.08
CA LEU A 242 19.46 23.84 9.70
C LEU A 242 19.41 25.27 9.17
N ASP A 243 18.61 25.49 8.13
CA ASP A 243 18.38 26.83 7.58
C ASP A 243 17.69 27.72 8.63
N PRO A 244 18.28 28.88 9.01
CA PRO A 244 17.67 29.82 9.95
C PRO A 244 16.31 30.35 9.51
N ALA A 245 16.05 30.41 8.20
CA ALA A 245 14.76 30.85 7.64
C ALA A 245 13.72 29.73 7.57
N ASN A 246 14.16 28.46 7.45
CA ASN A 246 13.27 27.31 7.36
C ASN A 246 13.86 26.08 8.08
N PRO A 247 13.38 25.72 9.28
CA PRO A 247 13.92 24.59 10.05
C PRO A 247 13.69 23.21 9.41
N ASN A 248 12.99 23.14 8.28
CA ASN A 248 12.82 21.91 7.50
C ASN A 248 13.91 21.72 6.42
N HIS A 249 14.83 22.67 6.25
CA HIS A 249 15.92 22.56 5.28
C HIS A 249 17.25 22.31 6.00
N LEU A 250 18.01 21.32 5.51
CA LEU A 250 19.37 21.06 5.93
C LEU A 250 20.34 21.59 4.88
N LEU A 251 21.21 22.50 5.27
CA LEU A 251 22.22 23.15 4.43
C LEU A 251 23.63 22.65 4.78
N ALA A 252 24.52 22.65 3.80
CA ALA A 252 25.96 22.49 4.06
C ALA A 252 26.53 23.76 4.70
N ILE A 253 27.31 23.63 5.77
CA ILE A 253 28.06 24.76 6.36
C ILE A 253 29.46 24.84 5.77
N VAL A 254 30.05 23.69 5.45
CA VAL A 254 31.41 23.57 4.90
C VAL A 254 31.37 23.00 3.48
N ALA A 255 32.44 23.22 2.72
CA ALA A 255 32.63 22.54 1.45
C ALA A 255 33.16 21.13 1.70
N GLY A 256 32.63 20.11 1.02
CA GLY A 256 33.09 18.74 1.22
C GLY A 256 32.22 17.70 0.55
N GLN A 257 32.38 16.44 0.94
CA GLN A 257 31.58 15.33 0.41
C GLN A 257 30.36 15.10 1.31
N PRO A 258 29.14 15.13 0.76
CA PRO A 258 27.94 14.81 1.52
C PRO A 258 27.86 13.29 1.77
N VAL A 259 27.65 12.90 3.03
CA VAL A 259 27.48 11.52 3.48
C VAL A 259 26.15 11.38 4.21
N GLU A 260 25.37 10.37 3.83
CA GLU A 260 24.05 10.10 4.43
C GLU A 260 24.19 9.34 5.75
N THR A 261 23.37 9.72 6.73
CA THR A 261 23.24 9.06 8.05
C THR A 261 21.77 8.71 8.29
N GLU A 262 21.46 7.91 9.30
CA GLU A 262 20.09 7.38 9.50
C GLU A 262 18.99 8.44 9.65
N ALA A 263 19.32 9.64 10.15
CA ALA A 263 18.36 10.72 10.39
C ALA A 263 18.79 12.10 9.85
N SER A 264 19.92 12.17 9.14
CA SER A 264 20.53 13.43 8.69
C SER A 264 21.56 13.21 7.57
N MET A 265 22.23 14.28 7.14
CA MET A 265 23.44 14.23 6.33
C MET A 265 24.58 14.93 7.06
N LYS A 266 25.81 14.50 6.80
CA LYS A 266 27.04 15.20 7.22
C LYS A 266 27.87 15.59 6.00
N VAL A 267 28.75 16.57 6.15
CA VAL A 267 29.72 16.97 5.12
C VAL A 267 31.12 16.75 5.66
N ASP A 268 31.81 15.74 5.11
CA ASP A 268 33.17 15.41 5.50
C ASP A 268 34.19 16.24 4.70
N ASP A 269 35.27 16.67 5.35
CA ASP A 269 36.44 17.26 4.69
C ASP A 269 37.06 16.26 3.71
N VAL A 270 37.45 16.73 2.52
CA VAL A 270 38.03 15.88 1.47
C VAL A 270 39.46 16.29 1.17
N LEU A 271 40.40 15.36 1.37
CA LEU A 271 41.78 15.50 0.89
C LEU A 271 41.86 15.03 -0.57
N ASN A 272 42.14 15.95 -1.49
CA ASN A 272 42.28 15.65 -2.92
C ASN A 272 43.76 15.43 -3.29
N ILE A 273 44.08 14.24 -3.76
CA ILE A 273 45.41 13.79 -4.16
C ILE A 273 45.34 13.36 -5.63
N ARG A 274 46.42 13.59 -6.36
CA ARG A 274 46.53 13.11 -7.74
C ARG A 274 46.85 11.61 -7.74
N ASP A 275 48.08 11.25 -7.42
CA ASP A 275 48.55 9.87 -7.39
C ASP A 275 49.16 9.60 -6.00
N VAL A 276 48.98 8.38 -5.50
CA VAL A 276 49.68 7.91 -4.30
C VAL A 276 50.78 6.97 -4.76
N ASP A 277 52.01 7.46 -4.72
CA ASP A 277 53.22 6.77 -5.12
C ASP A 277 54.33 6.98 -4.09
N VAL A 278 55.54 6.47 -4.38
CA VAL A 278 56.71 6.64 -3.51
C VAL A 278 57.07 8.13 -3.30
N GLY A 279 56.71 9.00 -4.26
CA GLY A 279 56.97 10.44 -4.18
C GLY A 279 56.01 11.17 -3.23
N TYR A 280 54.73 10.80 -3.24
CA TYR A 280 53.74 11.35 -2.30
C TYR A 280 53.83 10.70 -0.92
N GLY A 281 54.04 9.38 -0.88
CA GLY A 281 54.11 8.58 0.33
C GLY A 281 52.74 8.09 0.83
N ASN A 282 52.75 7.41 1.99
CA ASN A 282 51.55 6.88 2.61
C ASN A 282 50.63 8.00 3.14
N VAL A 283 49.33 7.74 3.15
CA VAL A 283 48.31 8.72 3.53
C VAL A 283 47.60 8.27 4.81
N ASP A 284 47.46 9.16 5.79
CA ASP A 284 46.64 8.97 6.98
C ASP A 284 45.86 10.26 7.26
N PHE A 285 44.56 10.24 6.99
CA PHE A 285 43.71 11.42 7.03
C PHE A 285 42.44 11.20 7.87
N LYS A 286 42.03 12.24 8.60
CA LYS A 286 40.87 12.21 9.52
C LYS A 286 39.52 12.53 8.84
N GLY A 287 39.52 12.95 7.58
CA GLY A 287 38.32 13.09 6.75
C GLY A 287 38.33 12.07 5.61
N SER A 288 37.61 12.36 4.53
CA SER A 288 37.56 11.53 3.32
C SER A 288 38.76 11.82 2.40
N VAL A 289 39.20 10.80 1.65
CA VAL A 289 40.32 10.91 0.71
C VAL A 289 39.83 10.67 -0.71
N LEU A 290 40.10 11.62 -1.60
CA LEU A 290 39.87 11.51 -3.03
C LEU A 290 41.21 11.43 -3.77
N ILE A 291 41.42 10.33 -4.49
CA ILE A 291 42.59 10.12 -5.34
C ILE A 291 42.10 10.14 -6.80
N THR A 292 42.49 11.17 -7.55
CA THR A 292 42.04 11.39 -8.94
C THR A 292 42.78 10.53 -9.97
N GLY A 293 43.94 9.99 -9.59
CA GLY A 293 44.76 9.06 -10.34
C GLY A 293 44.84 7.69 -9.66
N ASP A 294 46.03 7.10 -9.64
CA ASP A 294 46.27 5.70 -9.25
C ASP A 294 46.93 5.59 -7.87
N VAL A 295 46.71 4.45 -7.20
CA VAL A 295 47.44 4.05 -5.99
C VAL A 295 48.43 2.96 -6.37
N HIS A 296 49.71 3.26 -6.23
CA HIS A 296 50.80 2.41 -6.68
C HIS A 296 51.17 1.31 -5.68
N GLU A 297 51.92 0.32 -6.17
CA GLU A 297 52.38 -0.84 -5.40
C GLU A 297 53.06 -0.45 -4.08
N GLY A 298 52.67 -1.12 -2.99
CA GLY A 298 53.25 -0.95 -1.66
C GLY A 298 52.74 0.27 -0.87
N MET A 299 51.88 1.10 -1.45
CA MET A 299 51.33 2.27 -0.76
C MET A 299 50.21 1.89 0.22
N VAL A 300 50.08 2.71 1.27
CA VAL A 300 49.05 2.57 2.31
C VAL A 300 48.25 3.87 2.43
N VAL A 301 46.93 3.78 2.30
CA VAL A 301 46.00 4.90 2.46
C VAL A 301 45.02 4.57 3.57
N LYS A 302 44.98 5.42 4.60
CA LYS A 302 44.07 5.34 5.75
C LYS A 302 43.21 6.59 5.84
N SER A 303 41.92 6.37 6.07
CA SER A 303 40.91 7.42 6.14
C SER A 303 39.92 7.11 7.26
N ALA A 304 39.60 8.13 8.08
CA ALA A 304 38.48 8.04 9.02
C ALA A 304 37.12 8.29 8.35
N GLY A 305 37.11 8.82 7.12
CA GLY A 305 35.95 8.91 6.26
C GLY A 305 35.98 7.87 5.13
N ASP A 306 35.55 8.27 3.95
CA ASP A 306 35.54 7.45 2.74
C ASP A 306 36.92 7.50 2.03
N ILE A 307 37.20 6.51 1.17
CA ILE A 307 38.31 6.54 0.22
C ILE A 307 37.74 6.35 -1.19
N THR A 308 37.92 7.33 -2.06
CA THR A 308 37.53 7.26 -3.47
C THR A 308 38.75 7.33 -4.37
N VAL A 309 38.97 6.32 -5.20
CA VAL A 309 40.04 6.25 -6.20
C VAL A 309 39.42 6.28 -7.59
N MET A 310 39.77 7.26 -8.41
CA MET A 310 39.31 7.38 -9.81
C MET A 310 40.11 6.51 -10.79
N GLY A 311 41.30 6.10 -10.38
CA GLY A 311 42.19 5.23 -11.12
C GLY A 311 42.17 3.76 -10.71
N PHE A 312 43.30 3.09 -10.88
CA PHE A 312 43.60 1.74 -10.45
C PHE A 312 44.25 1.72 -9.07
N VAL A 313 44.07 0.60 -8.38
CA VAL A 313 44.75 0.27 -7.13
C VAL A 313 45.61 -0.95 -7.41
N ASP A 314 46.93 -0.78 -7.45
CA ASP A 314 47.88 -1.88 -7.67
C ASP A 314 48.55 -2.25 -6.34
N SER A 315 48.44 -3.52 -5.93
CA SER A 315 49.23 -4.13 -4.85
C SER A 315 49.42 -3.23 -3.61
N SER A 316 48.33 -2.64 -3.12
CA SER A 316 48.34 -1.61 -2.07
C SER A 316 47.29 -1.87 -0.99
N THR A 317 47.35 -1.10 0.10
CA THR A 317 46.47 -1.24 1.25
C THR A 317 45.59 -0.02 1.44
N LEU A 318 44.27 -0.20 1.36
CA LEU A 318 43.28 0.86 1.64
C LEU A 318 42.48 0.50 2.89
N ILE A 319 42.40 1.43 3.85
CA ILE A 319 41.65 1.23 5.10
C ILE A 319 40.77 2.47 5.35
N ALA A 320 39.46 2.29 5.24
CA ALA A 320 38.46 3.34 5.48
C ALA A 320 37.55 2.97 6.66
N ALA A 321 37.22 3.95 7.50
CA ALA A 321 36.12 3.82 8.46
C ALA A 321 34.75 4.14 7.83
N GLY A 322 34.71 4.67 6.61
CA GLY A 322 33.55 4.73 5.73
C GLY A 322 33.62 3.72 4.58
N ASP A 323 33.22 4.16 3.39
CA ASP A 323 33.17 3.39 2.15
C ASP A 323 34.52 3.42 1.40
N VAL A 324 34.84 2.36 0.64
CA VAL A 324 35.95 2.35 -0.32
C VAL A 324 35.41 2.16 -1.73
N ILE A 325 35.62 3.16 -2.59
CA ILE A 325 35.14 3.12 -3.98
C ILE A 325 36.33 3.27 -4.93
N VAL A 326 36.50 2.29 -5.82
CA VAL A 326 37.54 2.28 -6.85
C VAL A 326 36.86 2.26 -8.21
N SER A 327 36.99 3.36 -8.93
CA SER A 327 36.31 3.61 -10.19
C SER A 327 36.71 2.61 -11.28
N LYS A 328 37.99 2.22 -11.35
CA LYS A 328 38.48 1.22 -12.30
C LYS A 328 38.55 -0.15 -11.65
N GLY A 329 39.75 -0.61 -11.31
CA GLY A 329 39.97 -1.95 -10.80
C GLY A 329 41.04 -2.00 -9.72
N ILE A 330 40.95 -3.06 -8.93
CA ILE A 330 41.86 -3.41 -7.87
C ILE A 330 42.63 -4.63 -8.35
N ILE A 331 43.93 -4.47 -8.55
CA ILE A 331 44.80 -5.48 -9.16
C ILE A 331 45.90 -5.81 -8.16
N GLY A 332 45.82 -7.00 -7.59
CA GLY A 332 46.87 -7.54 -6.75
C GLY A 332 47.67 -8.64 -7.43
N ARG A 333 48.52 -9.27 -6.64
CA ARG A 333 49.33 -10.43 -7.00
C ARG A 333 49.24 -11.46 -5.88
N GLN A 334 49.30 -12.73 -6.25
CA GLN A 334 49.46 -13.81 -5.29
C GLN A 334 50.91 -13.81 -4.78
N LEU A 335 51.09 -13.70 -3.47
CA LEU A 335 52.36 -13.86 -2.78
C LEU A 335 52.53 -15.31 -2.32
N LYS A 336 53.49 -15.56 -1.42
CA LYS A 336 53.71 -16.89 -0.83
C LYS A 336 52.58 -17.23 0.16
N ASP A 337 52.32 -18.53 0.36
CA ASP A 337 51.40 -19.05 1.38
C ASP A 337 49.97 -18.47 1.38
N ASN A 338 49.36 -18.33 0.20
CA ASN A 338 48.01 -17.78 0.01
C ASN A 338 47.82 -16.33 0.49
N GLU A 339 48.89 -15.59 0.74
CA GLU A 339 48.81 -14.16 1.00
C GLU A 339 48.63 -13.37 -0.31
N LEU A 340 47.78 -12.35 -0.28
CA LEU A 340 47.50 -11.47 -1.42
C LEU A 340 48.17 -10.12 -1.19
N SER A 341 48.74 -9.53 -2.25
CA SER A 341 49.47 -8.25 -2.14
C SER A 341 48.58 -7.04 -1.82
N THR A 342 47.28 -7.17 -2.06
CA THR A 342 46.31 -6.06 -1.94
C THR A 342 45.34 -6.33 -0.80
N LYS A 343 45.17 -5.35 0.09
CA LYS A 343 44.32 -5.45 1.28
C LYS A 343 43.38 -4.25 1.35
N ILE A 344 42.08 -4.49 1.22
CA ILE A 344 41.05 -3.45 1.23
C ILE A 344 40.12 -3.69 2.42
N LYS A 345 40.07 -2.72 3.34
CA LYS A 345 39.23 -2.78 4.53
C LYS A 345 38.30 -1.57 4.59
N ALA A 346 37.01 -1.83 4.74
CA ALA A 346 35.99 -0.80 4.90
C ALA A 346 35.05 -1.16 6.05
N LYS A 347 34.75 -0.22 6.95
CA LYS A 347 33.57 -0.39 7.82
C LYS A 347 32.26 -0.15 7.07
N GLY A 348 32.31 0.61 5.98
CA GLY A 348 31.22 0.73 5.02
C GLY A 348 31.28 -0.35 3.95
N GLN A 349 30.90 0.04 2.72
CA GLN A 349 30.88 -0.83 1.55
C GLN A 349 32.20 -0.78 0.76
N ILE A 350 32.46 -1.82 -0.04
CA ILE A 350 33.55 -1.83 -1.04
C ILE A 350 32.94 -1.91 -2.43
N CYS A 351 33.36 -1.02 -3.32
CA CYS A 351 32.82 -0.92 -4.66
C CYS A 351 33.95 -0.83 -5.70
N ALA A 352 33.95 -1.71 -6.70
CA ALA A 352 34.88 -1.64 -7.83
C ALA A 352 34.32 -2.30 -9.09
N GLN A 353 34.90 -2.05 -10.27
CA GLN A 353 34.47 -2.79 -11.47
C GLN A 353 35.13 -4.16 -11.58
N PHE A 354 36.42 -4.22 -11.28
CA PHE A 354 37.25 -5.40 -11.45
C PHE A 354 38.13 -5.58 -10.21
N ILE A 355 38.17 -6.78 -9.65
CA ILE A 355 39.02 -7.10 -8.51
C ILE A 355 39.74 -8.41 -8.78
N GLN A 356 41.06 -8.41 -8.60
CA GLN A 356 41.89 -9.59 -8.79
C GLN A 356 42.94 -9.71 -7.68
N TYR A 357 43.17 -10.93 -7.18
CA TYR A 357 44.20 -11.25 -6.18
C TYR A 357 44.22 -10.27 -4.99
N SER A 358 43.04 -10.02 -4.40
CA SER A 358 42.88 -9.06 -3.30
C SER A 358 42.19 -9.69 -2.08
N ASP A 359 42.58 -9.26 -0.88
CA ASP A 359 41.86 -9.50 0.37
C ASP A 359 40.89 -8.34 0.63
N LEU A 360 39.58 -8.63 0.64
CA LEU A 360 38.51 -7.67 0.87
C LEU A 360 37.81 -7.97 2.21
N ASP A 361 37.69 -6.96 3.07
CA ASP A 361 36.99 -7.04 4.34
C ASP A 361 36.06 -5.82 4.50
N ALA A 362 34.76 -6.03 4.34
CA ALA A 362 33.74 -4.99 4.46
C ALA A 362 32.74 -5.32 5.57
N GLN A 363 32.40 -4.36 6.43
CA GLN A 363 31.21 -4.55 7.27
C GLN A 363 29.92 -4.26 6.48
N GLY A 364 29.98 -3.43 5.44
CA GLY A 364 28.88 -3.19 4.49
C GLY A 364 28.86 -4.16 3.31
N GLU A 365 28.06 -3.84 2.29
CA GLU A 365 27.97 -4.63 1.06
C GLU A 365 29.27 -4.56 0.23
N ILE A 366 29.50 -5.57 -0.60
CA ILE A 366 30.59 -5.55 -1.58
C ILE A 366 29.96 -5.64 -2.97
N LEU A 367 30.25 -4.66 -3.82
CA LEU A 367 29.73 -4.57 -5.19
C LEU A 367 30.89 -4.61 -6.20
N VAL A 368 30.87 -5.63 -7.05
CA VAL A 368 31.83 -5.80 -8.16
C VAL A 368 31.08 -5.89 -9.48
N THR A 369 31.21 -4.89 -10.35
CA THR A 369 30.31 -4.81 -11.52
C THR A 369 30.71 -5.65 -12.73
N LYS A 370 31.95 -6.15 -12.79
CA LYS A 370 32.42 -6.97 -13.92
C LYS A 370 32.92 -8.32 -13.45
N GLN A 371 34.04 -8.37 -12.72
CA GLN A 371 34.70 -9.64 -12.38
C GLN A 371 35.40 -9.57 -11.02
N LEU A 372 35.22 -10.63 -10.23
CA LEU A 372 35.91 -10.87 -8.97
C LEU A 372 36.71 -12.18 -9.10
N LEU A 373 38.04 -12.04 -9.16
CA LEU A 373 38.95 -13.12 -9.54
C LEU A 373 39.96 -13.44 -8.44
N HIS A 374 40.12 -14.72 -8.09
CA HIS A 374 41.17 -15.23 -7.19
C HIS A 374 41.36 -14.42 -5.90
N SER A 375 40.26 -13.98 -5.30
CA SER A 375 40.27 -13.03 -4.18
C SER A 375 39.64 -13.64 -2.94
N ASN A 376 40.07 -13.19 -1.77
CA ASN A 376 39.42 -13.55 -0.51
C ASN A 376 38.48 -12.42 -0.11
N THR A 377 37.19 -12.72 0.00
CA THR A 377 36.16 -11.71 0.21
C THR A 377 35.38 -12.02 1.47
N LYS A 378 35.26 -11.05 2.37
CA LYS A 378 34.47 -11.14 3.60
C LYS A 378 33.53 -9.94 3.71
N THR A 379 32.24 -10.21 3.90
CA THR A 379 31.22 -9.19 4.18
C THR A 379 30.17 -9.67 5.18
N THR A 380 29.74 -8.79 6.08
CA THR A 380 28.59 -9.04 6.99
C THR A 380 27.24 -8.83 6.29
N GLN A 381 27.25 -8.35 5.05
CA GLN A 381 26.07 -8.09 4.24
C GLN A 381 26.08 -9.00 3.00
N LYS A 382 25.61 -8.47 1.86
CA LYS A 382 25.53 -9.16 0.59
C LYS A 382 26.78 -8.87 -0.26
N LEU A 383 27.27 -9.89 -0.96
CA LEU A 383 28.20 -9.72 -2.09
C LEU A 383 27.40 -9.73 -3.40
N THR A 384 27.60 -8.71 -4.24
CA THR A 384 27.02 -8.63 -5.59
C THR A 384 28.13 -8.53 -6.61
N VAL A 385 28.25 -9.54 -7.47
CA VAL A 385 29.15 -9.58 -8.63
C VAL A 385 28.31 -9.51 -9.89
N SER A 386 27.78 -8.32 -10.20
CA SER A 386 27.00 -8.08 -11.41
C SER A 386 26.95 -6.60 -11.80
N ASP A 387 26.77 -6.31 -13.08
CA ASP A 387 26.35 -4.98 -13.54
C ASP A 387 24.91 -4.67 -13.09
N ALA A 388 24.50 -3.41 -13.20
CA ALA A 388 23.16 -2.95 -12.76
C ALA A 388 22.00 -3.70 -13.45
N ASN A 389 22.23 -4.19 -14.67
CA ASN A 389 21.25 -4.93 -15.45
C ASN A 389 21.32 -6.46 -15.25
N GLY A 390 22.26 -6.97 -14.45
CA GLY A 390 22.43 -8.41 -14.20
C GLY A 390 22.87 -9.23 -15.42
N ARG A 391 23.49 -8.59 -16.42
CA ARG A 391 23.94 -9.21 -17.69
C ARG A 391 25.38 -9.71 -17.64
N ARG A 392 26.25 -9.12 -16.81
CA ARG A 392 27.67 -9.48 -16.69
C ARG A 392 28.08 -9.55 -15.24
N GLY A 393 28.94 -10.49 -14.86
CA GLY A 393 29.34 -10.65 -13.47
C GLY A 393 29.99 -12.01 -13.19
N ASP A 394 31.30 -12.11 -13.32
CA ASP A 394 32.03 -13.38 -13.15
C ASP A 394 32.71 -13.44 -11.78
N LEU A 395 32.32 -14.42 -10.96
CA LEU A 395 33.02 -14.77 -9.72
C LEU A 395 33.84 -16.04 -9.95
N VAL A 396 35.17 -15.93 -10.01
CA VAL A 396 36.04 -17.06 -10.34
C VAL A 396 37.24 -17.13 -9.41
N GLY A 397 37.32 -18.20 -8.63
CA GLY A 397 38.47 -18.51 -7.77
C GLY A 397 38.49 -17.71 -6.47
N GLY A 398 39.14 -18.30 -5.46
CA GLY A 398 39.26 -17.72 -4.13
C GLY A 398 38.15 -18.15 -3.18
N ILE A 399 37.99 -17.38 -2.09
CA ILE A 399 37.10 -17.71 -0.98
C ILE A 399 36.17 -16.51 -0.74
N VAL A 400 34.86 -16.76 -0.76
CA VAL A 400 33.83 -15.77 -0.49
C VAL A 400 33.08 -16.14 0.78
N ASN A 401 33.02 -15.20 1.72
CA ASN A 401 32.20 -15.26 2.92
C ASN A 401 31.23 -14.07 2.92
N ALA A 402 29.93 -14.34 2.71
CA ALA A 402 28.89 -13.30 2.72
C ALA A 402 27.73 -13.71 3.64
N GLU A 403 27.52 -12.96 4.72
CA GLU A 403 26.56 -13.35 5.75
C GLU A 403 25.09 -13.23 5.32
N LYS A 404 24.75 -12.31 4.41
CA LYS A 404 23.35 -12.09 3.98
C LYS A 404 23.02 -12.55 2.56
N GLY A 405 24.00 -13.00 1.78
CA GLY A 405 23.74 -13.49 0.43
C GLY A 405 24.88 -13.26 -0.56
N LEU A 406 24.83 -14.00 -1.66
CA LEU A 406 25.64 -13.78 -2.86
C LEU A 406 24.72 -13.64 -4.07
N ASN A 407 24.99 -12.64 -4.91
CA ASN A 407 24.41 -12.53 -6.26
C ASN A 407 25.54 -12.42 -7.28
N ALA A 408 25.61 -13.33 -8.25
CA ALA A 408 26.59 -13.29 -9.33
C ALA A 408 25.96 -13.89 -10.60
N VAL A 409 26.37 -13.41 -11.78
CA VAL A 409 25.86 -13.92 -13.07
C VAL A 409 26.48 -15.29 -13.37
N VAL A 410 27.79 -15.43 -13.13
CA VAL A 410 28.54 -16.66 -13.30
C VAL A 410 29.37 -16.92 -12.04
N ILE A 411 29.33 -18.15 -11.54
CA ILE A 411 30.17 -18.61 -10.42
C ILE A 411 31.02 -19.79 -10.91
N GLY A 412 32.34 -19.64 -10.83
CA GLY A 412 33.32 -20.60 -11.31
C GLY A 412 33.67 -20.43 -12.78
N ALA A 413 34.62 -21.25 -13.25
CA ALA A 413 35.06 -21.27 -14.63
C ALA A 413 35.19 -22.70 -15.15
N THR A 414 34.98 -22.89 -16.45
CA THR A 414 35.14 -24.19 -17.14
C THR A 414 36.55 -24.78 -16.96
N ALA A 415 37.55 -23.92 -16.71
CA ALA A 415 38.92 -24.31 -16.42
C ALA A 415 39.11 -25.05 -15.06
N GLY A 416 38.05 -25.22 -14.27
CA GLY A 416 38.11 -25.98 -13.01
C GLY A 416 38.70 -25.19 -11.83
N THR A 417 38.74 -23.86 -11.92
CA THR A 417 39.25 -23.00 -10.85
C THR A 417 38.41 -23.15 -9.58
N LYS A 418 39.04 -23.62 -8.50
CA LYS A 418 38.38 -23.81 -7.21
C LYS A 418 37.84 -22.49 -6.66
N THR A 419 36.51 -22.41 -6.56
CA THR A 419 35.77 -21.25 -6.04
C THR A 419 34.99 -21.71 -4.82
N GLN A 420 35.29 -21.17 -3.64
CA GLN A 420 34.62 -21.54 -2.40
C GLN A 420 33.69 -20.41 -1.96
N VAL A 421 32.41 -20.73 -1.76
CA VAL A 421 31.40 -19.76 -1.36
C VAL A 421 30.74 -20.22 -0.07
N PHE A 422 30.76 -19.36 0.93
CA PHE A 422 30.07 -19.50 2.20
C PHE A 422 29.05 -18.37 2.30
N CYS A 423 27.78 -18.71 2.18
CA CYS A 423 26.68 -17.75 2.10
C CYS A 423 25.66 -18.06 3.19
N ALA A 424 25.28 -17.05 3.99
CA ALA A 424 24.21 -17.16 4.98
C ALA A 424 24.33 -18.33 5.97
N MET A 425 25.57 -18.71 6.31
CA MET A 425 25.84 -19.87 7.17
C MET A 425 25.25 -19.73 8.59
N ASN A 426 25.07 -18.50 9.07
CA ASN A 426 24.50 -18.19 10.40
C ASN A 426 22.98 -17.93 10.38
N GLN A 427 22.29 -18.18 9.25
CA GLN A 427 20.85 -17.93 9.12
C GLN A 427 19.99 -18.80 10.05
N GLY A 428 20.49 -19.99 10.42
CA GLY A 428 19.83 -20.88 11.40
C GLY A 428 19.74 -20.26 12.80
N ASP A 429 20.82 -19.63 13.25
CA ASP A 429 20.88 -18.98 14.56
C ASP A 429 20.00 -17.72 14.61
N LEU A 430 19.99 -16.95 13.52
CA LEU A 430 19.10 -15.80 13.32
C LEU A 430 17.61 -16.18 13.35
N LYS A 431 17.20 -17.28 12.69
CA LYS A 431 15.82 -17.79 12.75
C LYS A 431 15.42 -18.22 14.17
N THR A 432 16.36 -18.74 14.94
CA THR A 432 16.11 -19.19 16.31
C THR A 432 15.91 -17.99 17.24
N ASN A 433 16.74 -16.94 17.09
CA ASN A 433 16.59 -15.70 17.86
C ASN A 433 15.31 -14.91 17.51
N LEU A 434 14.84 -14.96 16.26
CA LEU A 434 13.59 -14.30 15.84
C LEU A 434 12.32 -15.01 16.33
N LYS A 435 12.39 -16.31 16.66
CA LYS A 435 11.25 -17.06 17.22
C LYS A 435 11.02 -16.80 18.72
N VAL A 436 11.94 -16.11 19.38
CA VAL A 436 11.91 -15.85 20.83
C VAL A 436 11.26 -14.49 21.17
N PHE A 437 10.90 -13.68 20.15
CA PHE A 437 10.18 -12.41 20.31
C PHE A 437 8.69 -12.54 20.00
#